data_AF-A0A7J2KSL9-F1
#
_entry.id   AF-A0A7J2KSL9-F1
#
_cell.length_a   1.000
_cell.length_b   1.000
_cell.length_c   1.000
_cell.angle_alpha   90.00
_cell.angle_beta   90.00
_cell.angle_gamma   90.00
#
_symmetry.space_group_name_H-M   'P 1'
#
loop_
_entity.id
_entity.type
_entity.pdbx_description
1 polymer ?
#
loop_
_entity_poly.entity_id
_entity_poly.type
_entity_poly.pdbx_seq_one_letter_code
_entity_poly.pdbx_strand_id
1 'polypeptide(L)'
;MTNYSGDIMSEDELSYTLKFNEGIMLFERDSTRENRRLIYDKDRCTGCGMCVEACPTKAVYLGPLGAINKGLSDVPHISIDAEKCVL
;
A
#
# COMPACT_ATOMS: atom_id res chain seq x y z
N MET A 1 -12.06 3.33 11.62
CA MET A 1 -10.78 4.01 11.33
C MET A 1 -9.69 3.23 12.02
N THR A 2 -8.93 2.42 11.28
CA THR A 2 -7.81 1.67 11.86
C THR A 2 -6.55 2.31 11.32
N ASN A 3 -5.91 3.11 12.15
CA ASN A 3 -4.64 3.76 11.84
C ASN A 3 -3.54 2.89 12.43
N TYR A 4 -2.62 2.42 11.59
CA TYR A 4 -1.38 1.78 12.04
C TYR A 4 -0.25 2.77 11.78
N SER A 5 0.37 3.24 12.86
CA SER A 5 1.58 4.05 12.88
C SER A 5 2.71 3.21 13.42
N GLY A 6 3.82 3.09 12.68
CA GLY A 6 5.04 2.45 13.15
C GLY A 6 6.23 3.38 12.91
N ASP A 7 7.04 3.59 13.94
CA ASP A 7 8.25 4.39 13.88
C ASP A 7 9.48 3.46 13.78
N ILE A 8 10.29 3.60 12.73
CA ILE A 8 11.62 2.99 12.67
C ILE A 8 12.61 4.02 13.23
N MET A 9 13.16 3.74 14.41
CA MET A 9 14.11 4.61 15.10
C MET A 9 15.53 4.47 14.51
N SER A 10 16.01 5.48 13.77
CA SER A 10 17.36 6.08 13.90
C SER A 10 17.58 7.21 12.87
N GLU A 11 17.85 8.42 13.38
CA GLU A 11 18.50 9.60 12.75
C GLU A 11 17.93 10.26 11.48
N ASP A 12 16.90 9.70 10.86
CA ASP A 12 16.02 10.42 9.93
C ASP A 12 14.56 10.05 10.28
N GLU A 13 13.73 11.04 10.62
CA GLU A 13 12.33 10.87 11.08
C GLU A 13 11.42 10.22 10.02
N LEU A 14 11.54 8.91 9.82
CA LEU A 14 10.77 8.16 8.84
C LEU A 14 9.43 7.72 9.42
N SER A 15 8.42 8.59 9.33
CA SER A 15 7.04 8.21 9.66
C SER A 15 6.32 7.67 8.42
N TYR A 16 5.58 6.57 8.61
CA TYR A 16 4.73 5.99 7.57
C TYR A 16 3.29 5.87 8.10
N THR A 17 2.32 6.40 7.37
CA THR A 17 0.90 6.34 7.78
C THR A 17 0.08 5.52 6.78
N LEU A 18 -0.53 4.44 7.27
CA LEU A 18 -1.58 3.68 6.57
C LEU A 18 -2.95 4.26 6.91
N LYS A 19 -3.62 4.86 5.93
CA LYS A 19 -5.03 5.25 6.05
C LYS A 19 -5.89 4.35 5.16
N PHE A 20 -6.86 3.69 5.78
CA PHE A 20 -7.91 2.96 5.08
C PHE A 20 -9.23 3.71 5.23
N ASN A 21 -9.71 4.31 4.15
CA ASN A 21 -11.04 4.91 4.09
C ASN A 21 -11.71 4.55 2.77
N GLU A 22 -12.91 4.00 2.81
CA GLU A 22 -13.77 3.82 1.62
C GLU A 22 -13.02 3.21 0.42
N GLY A 23 -12.20 2.18 0.65
CA GLY A 23 -11.44 1.51 -0.41
C GLY A 23 -10.13 2.16 -0.83
N ILE A 24 -9.77 3.31 -0.26
CA ILE A 24 -8.48 3.96 -0.46
C ILE A 24 -7.47 3.49 0.58
N MET A 25 -6.27 3.15 0.10
CA MET A 25 -5.08 2.86 0.88
C MET A 25 -4.03 3.94 0.56
N LEU A 26 -3.70 4.76 1.55
CA LEU A 26 -2.69 5.81 1.43
C LEU A 26 -1.39 5.38 2.10
N PHE A 27 -0.28 5.55 1.39
CA PHE A 27 1.08 5.37 1.84
C PHE A 27 1.79 6.73 1.81
N GLU A 28 2.17 7.30 2.95
CA GLU A 28 2.91 8.58 3.02
C GLU A 28 4.28 8.35 3.67
N ARG A 29 5.35 8.91 3.08
CA ARG A 29 6.65 9.10 3.73
C ARG A 29 6.99 10.56 3.72
N ASP A 30 7.25 11.09 4.91
CA ASP A 30 7.69 12.46 5.09
C ASP A 30 9.18 12.48 5.48
N SER A 31 9.91 13.44 4.91
CA SER A 31 11.31 13.69 5.25
C SER A 31 11.60 15.18 5.12
N THR A 32 12.72 15.64 5.69
CA THR A 32 13.14 17.05 5.58
C THR A 32 13.43 17.49 4.14
N ARG A 33 13.64 16.56 3.21
CA ARG A 33 13.98 16.84 1.80
C ARG A 33 12.79 16.73 0.87
N GLU A 34 11.90 15.77 1.11
CA GLU A 34 10.77 15.49 0.24
C GLU A 34 9.65 14.75 0.97
N ASN A 35 8.44 14.91 0.43
CA ASN A 35 7.25 14.19 0.83
C ASN A 35 6.79 13.32 -0.34
N ARG A 36 6.67 12.02 -0.11
CA ARG A 36 6.26 11.06 -1.13
C ARG A 36 4.99 10.36 -0.70
N ARG A 37 4.07 10.18 -1.65
CA ARG A 37 2.77 9.55 -1.41
C ARG A 37 2.43 8.57 -2.50
N LEU A 38 1.92 7.42 -2.10
CA LEU A 38 1.33 6.42 -2.98
C LEU A 38 -0.13 6.24 -2.56
N ILE A 39 -1.03 6.44 -3.52
CA ILE A 39 -2.47 6.31 -3.32
C ILE A 39 -2.93 5.10 -4.12
N TYR A 40 -3.46 4.11 -3.42
CA TYR A 40 -4.13 2.97 -4.04
C TYR A 40 -5.64 3.09 -3.82
N ASP A 41 -6.39 2.93 -4.90
CA ASP A 41 -7.85 2.92 -4.90
C ASP A 41 -8.32 1.51 -5.29
N LYS A 42 -8.93 0.79 -4.34
CA LYS A 42 -9.35 -0.60 -4.54
C LYS A 42 -10.46 -0.71 -5.58
N ASP A 43 -11.34 0.28 -5.66
CA ASP A 43 -12.54 0.24 -6.50
C ASP A 43 -12.20 0.54 -7.96
N ARG A 44 -11.07 1.25 -8.20
CA ARG A 44 -10.50 1.43 -9.53
C ARG A 44 -9.52 0.34 -9.96
N CYS A 45 -9.06 -0.49 -9.02
CA CYS A 45 -8.11 -1.54 -9.32
C CYS A 45 -8.80 -2.71 -10.03
N THR A 46 -8.29 -3.10 -11.19
CA THR A 46 -8.81 -4.24 -11.98
C THR A 46 -8.17 -5.57 -11.64
N GLY A 47 -7.17 -5.58 -10.73
CA GLY A 47 -6.41 -6.78 -10.39
C GLY A 47 -5.46 -7.27 -11.50
N CYS A 48 -5.08 -6.42 -12.47
CA CYS A 48 -4.28 -6.83 -13.62
C CYS A 48 -2.82 -7.26 -13.32
N GLY A 49 -2.28 -6.89 -12.17
CA GLY A 49 -0.93 -7.29 -11.74
C GLY A 49 0.24 -6.48 -12.33
N MET A 50 0.01 -5.49 -13.21
CA MET A 50 1.10 -4.69 -13.79
C MET A 50 1.96 -3.98 -12.74
N CYS A 51 1.37 -3.54 -11.63
CA CYS A 51 2.12 -2.93 -10.52
C CYS A 51 3.05 -3.92 -9.80
N VAL A 52 2.68 -5.20 -9.74
CA VAL A 52 3.52 -6.26 -9.17
C VAL A 52 4.74 -6.49 -10.04
N GLU A 53 4.55 -6.57 -11.36
CA GLU A 53 5.64 -6.74 -12.32
C GLU A 53 6.57 -5.52 -12.37
N ALA A 54 5.99 -4.31 -12.33
CA ALA A 54 6.76 -3.07 -12.39
C ALA A 54 7.55 -2.76 -11.11
N CYS A 55 7.20 -3.36 -9.96
CA CYS A 55 7.81 -3.02 -8.67
C CYS A 55 9.24 -3.60 -8.55
N PRO A 56 10.30 -2.77 -8.57
CA PRO A 56 11.67 -3.26 -8.58
C PRO A 56 12.07 -3.96 -7.28
N THR A 57 11.52 -3.49 -6.14
CA THR A 57 11.80 -4.07 -4.81
C THR A 57 10.86 -5.21 -4.44
N LYS A 58 9.93 -5.57 -5.34
CA LYS A 58 8.94 -6.64 -5.12
C LYS A 58 8.14 -6.44 -3.82
N ALA A 59 7.78 -5.19 -3.54
CA ALA A 59 6.99 -4.82 -2.36
C ALA A 59 5.49 -5.05 -2.57
N VAL A 60 5.02 -5.21 -3.80
CA VAL A 60 3.58 -5.35 -4.13
C VAL A 60 3.25 -6.81 -4.42
N TYR A 61 2.16 -7.31 -3.86
CA TYR A 61 1.65 -8.67 -4.07
C TYR A 61 0.20 -8.66 -4.51
N LEU A 62 -0.21 -9.63 -5.33
CA LEU A 62 -1.61 -9.83 -5.67
C LEU A 62 -2.37 -10.49 -4.50
N GLY A 63 -3.58 -10.01 -4.25
CA GLY A 63 -4.55 -10.65 -3.37
C GLY A 63 -5.25 -11.84 -4.04
N PRO A 64 -6.19 -12.50 -3.33
CA PRO A 64 -6.93 -13.64 -3.83
C PRO A 64 -8.01 -13.23 -4.85
N LEU A 65 -7.60 -12.86 -6.06
CA LEU A 65 -8.48 -12.30 -7.11
C LEU A 65 -9.74 -13.15 -7.38
N GLY A 66 -9.60 -14.48 -7.32
CA GLY A 66 -10.74 -15.38 -7.52
C GLY A 66 -11.82 -15.28 -6.42
N ALA A 67 -11.43 -15.05 -5.16
CA ALA A 67 -12.37 -14.84 -4.07
C ALA A 67 -13.00 -13.45 -4.15
N ILE A 68 -12.20 -12.44 -4.49
CA ILE A 68 -12.65 -11.05 -4.65
C ILE A 68 -13.69 -10.94 -5.78
N ASN A 69 -13.39 -11.49 -6.96
CA ASN A 69 -14.30 -11.45 -8.12
C ASN A 69 -15.61 -12.21 -7.89
N LYS A 70 -15.64 -13.16 -6.95
CA LYS A 70 -16.85 -13.89 -6.56
C LYS A 70 -17.61 -13.20 -5.41
N GLY A 71 -17.13 -12.06 -4.92
CA GLY A 71 -17.71 -11.38 -3.75
C GLY A 71 -17.53 -12.17 -2.44
N LEU A 72 -16.60 -13.13 -2.40
CA LEU A 72 -16.36 -13.98 -1.23
C LEU A 72 -15.36 -13.36 -0.25
N SER A 73 -14.69 -12.26 -0.63
CA SER A 73 -13.76 -11.52 0.22
C SER A 73 -13.73 -10.06 -0.20
N ASP A 74 -13.99 -9.16 0.76
CA ASP A 74 -13.82 -7.71 0.58
C ASP A 74 -12.44 -7.29 1.09
N VAL A 75 -11.42 -7.66 0.32
CA VAL A 75 -10.03 -7.26 0.56
C VAL A 75 -9.46 -6.59 -0.69
N PRO A 76 -8.48 -5.69 -0.56
CA PRO A 76 -7.79 -5.10 -1.69
C PRO A 76 -7.24 -6.14 -2.68
N HIS A 77 -7.24 -5.79 -3.97
CA HIS A 77 -6.66 -6.63 -5.02
C HIS A 77 -5.14 -6.77 -4.90
N ILE A 78 -4.49 -5.87 -4.16
CA ILE A 78 -3.06 -5.93 -3.88
C ILE A 78 -2.77 -5.64 -2.41
N SER A 79 -1.64 -6.14 -1.92
CA SER A 79 -1.02 -5.72 -0.67
C SER A 79 0.35 -5.12 -0.95
N ILE A 80 0.80 -4.21 -0.07
CA ILE A 80 2.10 -3.55 -0.18
C ILE A 80 2.85 -3.79 1.14
N ASP A 81 4.03 -4.37 1.04
CA ASP A 81 4.96 -4.60 2.13
C ASP A 81 5.72 -3.31 2.43
N ALA A 82 5.40 -2.70 3.57
CA ALA A 82 5.96 -1.41 3.98
C ALA A 82 7.47 -1.47 4.27
N GLU A 83 8.02 -2.65 4.60
CA GLU A 83 9.46 -2.79 4.84
C GLU A 83 10.26 -2.84 3.52
N LYS A 84 9.63 -3.29 2.43
CA LYS A 84 10.25 -3.35 1.08
C LYS A 84 9.89 -2.16 0.20
N CYS A 85 8.83 -1.44 0.53
CA CYS A 85 8.39 -0.28 -0.22
C CYS A 85 9.39 0.85 -0.01
N VAL A 86 10.11 1.20 -1.07
CA VAL A 86 11.11 2.29 -1.07
C VAL A 86 10.54 3.60 -1.62
N LEU A 87 9.20 3.66 -1.79
CA LEU A 87 8.48 4.94 -1.92
C LEU A 87 9.11 5.89 -0.93
#